data_AF-A0A961X3C5-F1
#
_entry.id   AF-A0A961X3C5-F1
#
_cell.length_a   1.000
_cell.length_b   1.000
_cell.length_c   1.000
_cell.angle_alpha   90.00
_cell.angle_beta   90.00
_cell.angle_gamma   90.00
#
_symmetry.space_group_name_H-M   'P 1'
#
loop_
_entity.id
_entity.type
_entity.pdbx_description
1 polymer ?
#
loop_
_entity_poly.entity_id
_entity_poly.type
_entity_poly.pdbx_seq_one_letter_code
_entity_poly.pdbx_strand_id
1 'polypeptide(L)'
;AAEGSSPLRLMRADLFIISLVLSATFGLLWAWLQAAGSTGWAMLFLFFYLIATIVLFAGIPWSKFSHMFFKPAAAFGKRVNLANGTADNLPTLTRDDPEQQKRHSMELLQGAPMSMGLGIKREAPRHY
;
A
#
# COMPACT_ATOMS: atom_id res chain seq x y z
N ALA A 1 30.40 3.15 0.25
CA ALA A 1 29.85 2.17 -0.71
C ALA A 1 28.70 2.84 -1.44
N ALA A 2 28.70 2.85 -2.77
CA ALA A 2 27.62 3.46 -3.53
C ALA A 2 26.35 2.58 -3.40
N GLU A 3 25.36 3.04 -2.66
CA GLU A 3 24.04 2.39 -2.51
C GLU A 3 23.19 2.62 -3.76
N GLY A 4 23.68 2.18 -4.93
CA GLY A 4 22.92 2.19 -6.17
C GLY A 4 22.27 0.83 -6.36
N SER A 5 21.03 0.64 -5.90
CA SER A 5 20.27 -0.55 -6.31
C SER A 5 20.12 -0.54 -7.84
N SER A 6 20.44 -1.66 -8.50
CA SER A 6 20.34 -1.79 -9.96
C SER A 6 18.96 -1.34 -10.47
N PRO A 7 18.87 -0.51 -11.52
CA PRO A 7 17.61 -0.08 -12.12
C PRO A 7 16.71 -1.24 -12.58
N LEU A 8 17.28 -2.43 -12.80
CA LEU A 8 16.58 -3.64 -13.25
C LEU A 8 16.32 -4.64 -12.11
N ARG A 9 16.40 -4.20 -10.85
CA ARG A 9 16.15 -5.07 -9.70
C ARG A 9 14.68 -5.45 -9.62
N LEU A 10 14.36 -6.65 -10.06
CA LEU A 10 13.04 -7.26 -9.89
C LEU A 10 12.80 -7.59 -8.41
N MET A 11 11.81 -6.93 -7.81
CA MET A 11 11.38 -7.22 -6.45
C MET A 11 10.02 -7.91 -6.45
N ARG A 12 9.71 -8.63 -5.37
CA ARG A 12 8.39 -9.26 -5.19
C ARG A 12 7.24 -8.25 -5.33
N ALA A 13 7.49 -6.98 -4.98
CA ALA A 13 6.54 -5.88 -5.13
C ALA A 13 6.22 -5.52 -6.60
N ASP A 14 7.11 -5.85 -7.54
CA ASP A 14 6.97 -5.52 -8.96
C ASP A 14 6.19 -6.60 -9.74
N LEU A 15 6.02 -7.80 -9.16
CA LEU A 15 5.28 -8.91 -9.76
C LEU A 15 3.83 -8.54 -10.11
N PHE A 16 3.22 -7.64 -9.34
CA PHE A 16 1.88 -7.12 -9.63
C PHE A 16 1.85 -6.28 -10.92
N ILE A 17 2.82 -5.38 -11.08
CA ILE A 17 2.88 -4.50 -12.26
C ILE A 17 3.25 -5.33 -13.50
N ILE A 18 4.17 -6.28 -13.37
CA ILE A 18 4.59 -7.16 -14.46
C ILE A 18 3.42 -8.04 -14.91
N SER A 19 2.72 -8.68 -13.97
CA SER A 19 1.54 -9.50 -14.31
C SER A 19 0.40 -8.67 -14.91
N LEU A 20 0.23 -7.42 -14.48
CA LEU A 20 -0.75 -6.48 -15.08
C LEU A 20 -0.41 -6.18 -16.54
N VAL A 21 0.84 -5.80 -16.82
CA VAL A 21 1.29 -5.49 -18.19
C VAL A 21 1.22 -6.74 -19.08
N LEU A 22 1.64 -7.90 -18.58
CA LEU A 22 1.55 -9.17 -19.30
C LEU A 22 0.11 -9.56 -19.60
N SER A 23 -0.80 -9.43 -18.63
CA SER A 23 -2.23 -9.72 -18.82
C SER A 23 -2.83 -8.81 -19.91
N ALA A 24 -2.58 -7.50 -19.86
CA ALA A 24 -3.06 -6.58 -20.89
C ALA A 24 -2.49 -6.91 -22.28
N THR A 25 -1.19 -7.23 -22.35
CA THR A 25 -0.50 -7.54 -23.62
C THR A 25 -1.00 -8.85 -24.23
N PHE A 26 -1.11 -9.91 -23.44
CA PHE A 26 -1.62 -11.20 -23.90
C PHE A 26 -3.11 -11.16 -24.25
N GLY A 27 -3.92 -10.39 -23.52
CA GLY A 27 -5.33 -10.18 -23.85
C GLY A 27 -5.51 -9.44 -25.18
N LEU A 28 -4.69 -8.42 -25.45
CA LEU A 28 -4.66 -7.71 -26.74
C LEU A 28 -4.22 -8.61 -27.90
N LEU A 29 -3.14 -9.37 -27.71
CA LEU A 29 -2.65 -10.31 -28.71
C LEU A 29 -3.67 -11.40 -29.00
N TRP A 30 -4.32 -11.93 -27.97
CA TRP A 30 -5.42 -12.89 -28.12
C TRP A 30 -6.56 -12.31 -28.95
N ALA A 31 -7.05 -11.11 -28.61
CA ALA A 31 -8.16 -10.48 -29.33
C ALA A 31 -7.82 -10.25 -30.81
N TRP A 32 -6.60 -9.83 -31.11
CA TRP A 32 -6.14 -9.63 -32.48
C TRP A 32 -6.00 -10.95 -33.26
N LEU A 33 -5.39 -11.97 -32.66
CA LEU A 33 -5.23 -13.30 -33.28
C LEU A 33 -6.58 -13.99 -33.51
N GLN A 34 -7.52 -13.80 -32.60
CA GLN A 34 -8.89 -14.28 -32.73
C GLN A 34 -9.61 -13.59 -33.91
N ALA A 35 -9.44 -12.27 -34.06
CA ALA A 35 -9.99 -11.52 -35.19
C ALA A 35 -9.35 -11.89 -36.54
N ALA A 36 -8.06 -12.26 -36.54
CA ALA A 36 -7.33 -12.72 -37.72
C ALA A 36 -7.64 -14.18 -38.12
N GLY A 37 -8.49 -14.90 -37.38
CA GLY A 37 -8.88 -16.28 -37.68
C GLY A 37 -7.85 -17.36 -37.33
N SER A 38 -6.83 -17.02 -36.55
CA SER A 38 -5.75 -17.94 -36.18
C SER A 38 -6.07 -18.68 -34.87
N THR A 39 -6.91 -19.72 -34.95
CA THR A 39 -7.47 -20.42 -33.76
C THR A 39 -6.39 -21.04 -32.85
N GLY A 40 -5.34 -21.65 -33.43
CA GLY A 40 -4.29 -22.31 -32.63
C GLY A 40 -3.47 -21.32 -31.80
N TRP A 41 -3.07 -20.20 -32.41
CA TRP A 41 -2.33 -19.14 -31.72
C TRP A 41 -3.21 -18.38 -30.74
N ALA A 42 -4.48 -18.14 -31.07
CA ALA A 42 -5.44 -17.55 -30.13
C ALA A 42 -5.57 -18.41 -28.86
N MET A 43 -5.71 -19.73 -28.98
CA MET A 43 -5.81 -20.61 -27.80
C MET A 43 -4.57 -20.51 -26.87
N LEU A 44 -3.38 -20.40 -27.45
CA LEU A 44 -2.13 -20.26 -26.70
C LEU A 44 -2.06 -18.92 -25.93
N PHE A 45 -2.38 -17.80 -26.59
CA PHE A 45 -2.39 -16.50 -25.92
C PHE A 45 -3.51 -16.35 -24.89
N LEU A 46 -4.65 -17.02 -25.12
CA LEU A 46 -5.71 -17.14 -24.11
C LEU A 46 -5.19 -17.82 -22.85
N PHE A 47 -4.46 -18.94 -22.99
CA PHE A 47 -3.89 -19.65 -21.85
C PHE A 47 -2.91 -18.78 -21.06
N PHE A 48 -1.98 -18.09 -21.75
CA PHE A 48 -1.06 -17.16 -21.08
C PHE A 48 -1.78 -15.98 -20.43
N TYR A 49 -2.82 -15.45 -21.06
CA TYR A 49 -3.67 -14.41 -20.48
C TYR A 49 -4.32 -14.88 -19.16
N LEU A 50 -4.85 -16.11 -19.13
CA LEU A 50 -5.46 -16.67 -17.91
C LEU A 50 -4.42 -16.83 -16.79
N ILE A 51 -3.23 -17.37 -17.09
CA ILE A 51 -2.16 -17.50 -16.08
C ILE A 51 -1.75 -16.12 -15.57
N ALA A 52 -1.50 -15.16 -16.45
CA ALA A 52 -1.11 -13.81 -16.06
C ALA A 52 -2.18 -13.15 -15.18
N THR A 53 -3.46 -13.40 -15.48
CA THR A 53 -4.59 -12.88 -14.71
C THR A 53 -4.70 -13.52 -13.32
N ILE A 54 -4.50 -14.83 -13.20
CA ILE A 54 -4.45 -15.51 -11.89
C ILE A 54 -3.32 -14.94 -11.04
N VAL A 55 -2.13 -14.78 -11.62
CA VAL A 55 -0.96 -14.19 -10.93
C VAL A 55 -1.22 -12.73 -10.55
N LEU A 56 -1.90 -11.96 -11.40
CA LEU A 56 -2.28 -10.57 -11.12
C LEU A 56 -3.17 -10.47 -9.88
N PHE A 57 -4.24 -11.27 -9.81
CA PHE A 57 -5.15 -11.28 -8.67
C PHE A 57 -4.48 -11.83 -7.41
N ALA A 58 -3.68 -12.89 -7.53
CA ALA A 58 -2.89 -13.41 -6.42
C ALA A 58 -1.87 -12.37 -5.93
N GLY A 59 -1.31 -11.53 -6.80
CA GLY A 59 -0.34 -10.50 -6.47
C GLY A 59 -0.91 -9.31 -5.70
N ILE A 60 -2.24 -9.12 -5.66
CA ILE A 60 -2.90 -7.99 -5.00
C ILE A 60 -2.46 -7.84 -3.53
N PRO A 61 -2.67 -8.82 -2.62
CA PRO A 61 -2.34 -8.67 -1.20
C PRO A 61 -0.87 -8.34 -0.90
N TRP A 62 0.05 -8.69 -1.80
CA TRP A 62 1.48 -8.39 -1.68
C TRP A 62 1.89 -7.11 -2.43
N SER A 63 0.96 -6.43 -3.09
CA SER A 63 1.20 -5.23 -3.89
C SER A 63 1.12 -3.96 -3.06
N LYS A 64 1.79 -2.91 -3.55
CA LYS A 64 1.58 -1.54 -3.08
C LYS A 64 0.13 -1.08 -3.25
N PHE A 65 -0.64 -1.68 -4.15
CA PHE A 65 -2.07 -1.38 -4.28
C PHE A 65 -2.86 -1.67 -2.99
N SER A 66 -2.52 -2.75 -2.27
CA SER A 66 -3.25 -3.13 -1.06
C SER A 66 -3.18 -2.10 0.07
N HIS A 67 -2.05 -1.41 0.24
CA HIS A 67 -1.96 -0.39 1.30
C HIS A 67 -2.82 0.85 1.02
N MET A 68 -3.26 1.06 -0.23
CA MET A 68 -4.23 2.11 -0.55
C MET A 68 -5.64 1.76 -0.05
N PHE A 69 -6.01 0.48 0.08
CA PHE A 69 -7.29 0.05 0.66
C PHE A 69 -7.24 -0.07 2.18
N PHE A 70 -6.10 -0.50 2.73
CA PHE A 70 -6.00 -0.66 4.18
C PHE A 70 -6.01 0.66 4.95
N LYS A 71 -5.48 1.75 4.38
CA LYS A 71 -5.53 3.09 5.00
C LYS A 71 -6.97 3.60 5.25
N PRO A 72 -7.86 3.68 4.23
CA PRO A 72 -9.24 4.11 4.44
C PRO A 72 -10.02 3.12 5.31
N ALA A 73 -9.79 1.81 5.16
CA ALA A 73 -10.43 0.81 6.02
C ALA A 73 -10.06 1.00 7.50
N ALA A 74 -8.79 1.23 7.81
CA ALA A 74 -8.34 1.52 9.18
C ALA A 74 -8.89 2.85 9.72
N ALA A 75 -8.94 3.89 8.89
CA ALA A 75 -9.53 5.18 9.29
C ALA A 75 -11.04 5.06 9.57
N PHE A 76 -11.74 4.24 8.79
CA PHE A 76 -13.14 3.92 9.03
C PHE A 76 -13.32 3.11 10.32
N GLY A 77 -12.52 2.06 10.52
CA GLY A 77 -12.51 1.27 11.76
C GLY A 77 -12.31 2.15 13.00
N LYS A 78 -11.36 3.08 12.95
CA LYS A 78 -11.14 4.06 14.03
C LYS A 78 -12.39 4.91 14.34
N ARG A 79 -13.13 5.35 13.32
CA ARG A 79 -14.37 6.13 13.50
C ARG A 79 -15.47 5.30 14.13
N VAL A 80 -15.63 4.05 13.68
CA VAL A 80 -16.61 3.11 14.25
C VAL A 80 -16.28 2.79 15.71
N ASN A 81 -15.01 2.52 16.01
CA ASN A 81 -14.56 2.20 17.36
C ASN A 81 -14.73 3.39 18.31
N LEU A 82 -14.48 4.61 17.84
CA LEU A 82 -14.77 5.83 18.58
C LEU A 82 -16.28 5.98 18.86
N ALA A 83 -17.13 5.72 17.86
CA ALA A 83 -18.59 5.78 18.05
C ALA A 83 -19.10 4.71 19.03
N ASN A 84 -18.46 3.54 19.04
CA ASN A 84 -18.79 2.44 19.96
C ASN A 84 -18.16 2.60 21.36
N GLY A 85 -17.35 3.63 21.59
CA GLY A 85 -16.63 3.83 22.85
C GLY A 85 -15.53 2.80 23.13
N THR A 86 -15.14 1.99 22.14
CA THR A 86 -14.11 0.97 22.25
C THR A 86 -12.74 1.52 21.91
N ALA A 87 -11.71 1.10 22.64
CA ALA A 87 -10.33 1.56 22.45
C ALA A 87 -9.40 0.54 21.78
N ASP A 88 -9.90 -0.58 21.22
CA ASP A 88 -9.07 -1.65 20.60
C ASP A 88 -7.87 -2.12 21.47
N ASN A 89 -8.06 -2.24 22.79
CA ASN A 89 -6.97 -2.50 23.74
C ASN A 89 -5.84 -1.45 23.75
N LEU A 90 -6.04 -0.27 23.14
CA LEU A 90 -5.12 0.85 23.32
C LEU A 90 -5.25 1.40 24.74
N PRO A 91 -4.15 1.94 25.29
CA PRO A 91 -4.18 2.69 26.53
C PRO A 91 -5.21 3.81 26.44
N THR A 92 -6.13 3.86 27.40
CA THR A 92 -7.10 4.95 27.56
C THR A 92 -6.51 6.15 28.29
N LEU A 93 -5.30 6.00 28.87
CA LEU A 93 -4.59 7.06 29.56
C LEU A 93 -4.21 8.17 28.57
N THR A 94 -4.56 9.40 28.93
CA THR A 94 -4.32 10.59 28.14
C THR A 94 -3.18 11.40 28.72
N ARG A 95 -2.47 12.17 27.89
CA ARG A 95 -1.36 13.02 28.34
C ARG A 95 -1.79 14.04 29.41
N ASP A 96 -3.06 14.38 29.49
CA ASP A 96 -3.61 15.31 30.47
C ASP A 96 -3.76 14.67 31.86
N ASP A 97 -3.62 13.34 31.98
CA ASP A 97 -3.73 12.66 33.26
C ASP A 97 -2.56 13.04 34.19
N PRO A 98 -2.85 13.52 35.42
CA PRO A 98 -1.83 14.05 36.32
C PRO A 98 -0.82 12.98 36.76
N GLU A 99 -1.21 11.70 36.78
CA GLU A 99 -0.28 10.59 37.03
C GLU A 99 0.62 10.28 35.83
N GLN A 100 0.15 10.53 34.60
CA GLN A 100 0.94 10.32 33.39
C GLN A 100 1.97 11.44 33.19
N GLN A 101 1.61 12.69 33.52
CA GLN A 101 2.53 13.84 33.44
C GLN A 101 3.71 13.74 34.40
N LYS A 102 3.56 13.03 35.52
CA LYS A 102 4.62 12.80 36.51
C LYS A 102 5.65 11.76 36.07
N ARG A 103 5.40 11.01 34.98
CA ARG A 103 6.35 10.01 34.47
C ARG A 103 7.54 10.71 33.84
N HIS A 104 8.73 10.17 34.03
CA HIS A 104 9.97 10.68 33.41
C HIS A 104 9.86 10.79 31.87
N SER A 105 9.10 9.90 31.22
CA SER A 105 8.86 9.96 29.77
C SER A 105 8.09 11.20 29.30
N MET A 106 7.43 11.93 30.21
CA MET A 106 6.57 13.09 29.91
C MET A 106 7.25 14.44 30.15
N GLU A 107 8.48 14.47 30.69
CA GLU A 107 9.19 15.70 31.05
C GLU A 107 9.30 16.69 29.87
N LEU A 108 9.62 16.17 28.68
CA LEU A 108 9.73 16.98 27.45
C LEU A 108 8.37 17.44 26.88
N LEU A 109 7.26 16.86 27.33
CA LEU A 109 5.92 17.08 26.78
C LEU A 109 5.00 17.88 27.72
N GLN A 110 5.48 18.29 28.89
CA GLN A 110 4.68 18.94 29.93
C GLN A 110 4.07 20.28 29.49
N GLY A 111 4.79 21.04 28.65
CA GLY A 111 4.35 22.32 28.09
C GLY A 111 3.93 22.27 26.62
N ALA A 112 3.90 21.09 26.00
CA ALA A 112 3.59 20.97 24.58
C ALA A 112 2.07 21.10 24.32
N PRO A 113 1.62 21.69 23.20
CA PRO A 113 0.19 21.69 22.84
C PRO A 113 -0.33 20.28 22.58
N MET A 114 -1.64 20.04 22.80
CA MET A 114 -2.27 18.72 22.55
C MET A 114 -2.35 18.36 21.05
N SER A 115 -2.43 19.38 20.19
CA SER A 115 -2.34 19.24 18.74
C SER A 115 -0.97 19.72 18.28
N MET A 116 -0.12 18.80 17.82
CA MET A 116 1.22 19.10 17.31
C MET A 116 1.19 19.59 15.84
N GLY A 117 0.00 19.88 15.29
CA GLY A 117 -0.17 20.18 13.88
C GLY A 117 0.10 18.97 12.97
N LEU A 118 0.24 19.20 11.67
CA LEU A 118 0.44 18.15 10.66
C LEU A 118 1.86 17.52 10.67
N GLY A 119 2.68 17.82 11.68
CA GLY A 119 4.09 17.42 11.74
C GLY A 119 4.95 18.19 10.72
N ILE A 120 6.09 17.60 10.35
CA ILE A 120 7.08 18.20 9.43
C ILE A 120 6.37 18.56 8.11
N LYS A 121 6.19 19.87 7.86
CA LYS A 121 5.92 20.36 6.51
C LYS A 121 7.12 19.95 5.67
N ARG A 122 6.93 19.06 4.68
CA ARG A 122 8.01 18.63 3.78
C ARG A 122 8.62 19.86 3.14
N GLU A 123 9.80 20.25 3.59
CA GLU A 123 10.59 21.27 2.95
C GLU A 123 11.06 20.71 1.60
N ALA A 124 10.93 21.51 0.53
CA ALA A 124 11.38 21.08 -0.79
C ALA A 124 12.90 20.81 -0.73
N PRO A 125 13.42 19.77 -1.42
CA PRO A 125 14.85 19.48 -1.41
C PRO A 125 15.60 20.63 -2.09
N ARG A 126 16.23 21.50 -1.29
CA ARG A 126 17.05 22.63 -1.74
C ARG A 126 18.55 22.41 -1.53
N HIS A 127 18.94 21.23 -1.06
CA HIS A 127 20.34 20.86 -0.89
C HIS A 127 20.80 20.07 -2.11
N TYR A 128 21.50 20.77 -3.00
CA TYR A 128 22.37 20.21 -4.04
C TYR A 128 23.80 20.55 -3.66
#